data_AF-A0A8C8YQQ9-F1
#
_entry.id   AF-A0A8C8YQQ9-F1
#
_cell.length_a   1.000
_cell.length_b   1.000
_cell.length_c   1.000
_cell.angle_alpha   90.00
_cell.angle_beta   90.00
_cell.angle_gamma   90.00
#
_symmetry.space_group_name_H-M   'P 1'
#
loop_
_entity.id
_entity.type
_entity.pdbx_description
1 polymer ?
#
loop_
_entity_poly.entity_id
_entity_poly.type
_entity_poly.pdbx_seq_one_letter_code
_entity_poly.pdbx_strand_id
1 'polypeptide(L)'
;MTPQSDLDSSSSEEFYQAIHHAEQTFRKMESYLKQQQLCDVILIVGNRKIPAHRLVLSSVSDYFAAMFTSDVYKLFVIGGRDGLKTLNTVECYNPKTKTWTVLPPMSTHRHGLGVTVLEGPIYAVGGHDGWSYLNTVERWDPQSQQWTFVASMSIARSTVGVAALNGK
;
A
#
# COMPACT_ATOMS: atom_id res chain seq x y z
N MET A 1 0.57 -38.54 42.00
CA MET A 1 0.02 -39.26 40.83
C MET A 1 -1.46 -38.91 40.76
N THR A 2 -1.78 -37.71 40.30
CA THR A 2 -2.21 -37.37 38.91
C THR A 2 -3.58 -37.95 38.55
N PRO A 3 -4.62 -37.09 38.38
CA PRO A 3 -5.94 -37.49 37.94
C PRO A 3 -6.05 -37.63 36.41
N GLN A 4 -6.98 -38.49 36.01
CA GLN A 4 -7.69 -38.63 34.72
C GLN A 4 -7.37 -37.63 33.58
N SER A 5 -6.87 -38.18 32.47
CA SER A 5 -7.18 -37.80 31.09
C SER A 5 -7.93 -39.01 30.48
N ASP A 6 -8.92 -38.91 29.61
CA ASP A 6 -9.10 -38.00 28.49
C ASP A 6 -10.60 -37.69 28.27
N LEU A 7 -10.86 -36.40 28.00
CA LEU A 7 -12.12 -35.89 27.47
C LEU A 7 -12.22 -36.32 26.00
N ASP A 8 -13.15 -37.22 25.69
CA ASP A 8 -13.59 -37.46 24.33
C ASP A 8 -14.53 -36.33 23.92
N SER A 9 -13.97 -35.24 23.37
CA SER A 9 -14.74 -34.18 22.73
C SER A 9 -14.64 -34.33 21.22
N SER A 10 -15.47 -35.19 20.64
CA SER A 10 -15.73 -35.17 19.21
C SER A 10 -16.52 -33.89 18.87
N SER A 11 -15.83 -32.78 18.68
CA SER A 11 -16.43 -31.59 18.06
C SER A 11 -16.66 -31.91 16.59
N SER A 12 -17.87 -32.33 16.25
CA SER A 12 -18.31 -32.41 14.86
C SER A 12 -18.20 -31.02 14.24
N GLU A 13 -17.25 -30.82 13.33
CA GLU A 13 -17.19 -29.62 12.50
C GLU A 13 -18.50 -29.51 11.72
N GLU A 14 -19.33 -28.52 12.06
CA GLU A 14 -20.53 -28.23 11.30
C GLU A 14 -20.12 -27.66 9.94
N PHE A 15 -20.17 -28.49 8.90
CA PHE A 15 -19.95 -28.06 7.52
C PHE A 15 -21.17 -27.28 7.02
N TYR A 16 -21.11 -25.95 7.06
CA TYR A 16 -22.12 -25.09 6.43
C TYR A 16 -21.94 -25.08 4.91
N GLN A 17 -22.81 -25.80 4.19
CA GLN A 17 -22.80 -25.84 2.72
C GLN A 17 -24.05 -25.14 2.17
N ALA A 18 -23.89 -23.90 1.69
CA ALA A 18 -24.97 -23.14 1.05
C ALA A 18 -24.83 -23.20 -0.48
N ILE A 19 -25.58 -24.11 -1.10
CA ILE A 19 -25.71 -24.22 -2.55
C ILE A 19 -26.39 -22.92 -3.05
N HIS A 20 -25.85 -22.28 -4.11
CA HIS A 20 -26.30 -20.98 -4.64
C HIS A 20 -26.08 -19.75 -3.74
N HIS A 21 -25.24 -19.85 -2.70
CA HIS A 21 -24.99 -18.73 -1.78
C HIS A 21 -24.58 -17.44 -2.50
N ALA A 22 -23.68 -17.52 -3.47
CA ALA A 22 -23.22 -16.35 -4.23
C ALA A 22 -24.39 -15.65 -4.94
N GLU A 23 -25.21 -16.38 -5.69
CA GLU A 23 -26.34 -15.83 -6.41
C GLU A 23 -27.37 -15.18 -5.47
N GLN A 24 -27.71 -15.86 -4.37
CA GLN A 24 -28.63 -15.32 -3.37
C GLN A 24 -28.07 -14.05 -2.72
N THR A 25 -26.76 -14.00 -2.46
CA THR A 25 -26.09 -12.84 -1.87
C THR A 25 -26.09 -11.66 -2.84
N PHE A 26 -25.81 -11.88 -4.13
CA PHE A 26 -25.89 -10.85 -5.16
C PHE A 26 -27.30 -10.29 -5.33
N ARG A 27 -28.34 -11.14 -5.34
CA ARG A 27 -29.73 -10.68 -5.38
C ARG A 27 -30.10 -9.82 -4.16
N LYS A 28 -29.62 -10.16 -2.97
CA LYS A 28 -29.80 -9.32 -1.76
C LYS A 28 -29.10 -7.97 -1.90
N MET A 29 -27.84 -7.95 -2.35
CA MET A 29 -27.09 -6.70 -2.57
C MET A 29 -27.77 -5.80 -3.62
N GLU A 30 -28.31 -6.38 -4.70
CA GLU A 30 -29.10 -5.63 -5.69
C GLU A 30 -30.38 -5.04 -5.08
N SER A 31 -31.07 -5.80 -4.22
CA SER A 31 -32.24 -5.28 -3.48
C SER A 31 -31.88 -4.09 -2.60
N TYR A 32 -30.75 -4.17 -1.87
CA TYR A 32 -30.26 -3.05 -1.05
C TYR A 32 -29.95 -1.82 -1.90
N LEU A 33 -29.37 -2.00 -3.09
CA LEU A 33 -29.10 -0.90 -4.01
C LEU A 33 -30.40 -0.23 -4.48
N LYS A 34 -31.39 -1.02 -4.91
CA LYS A 34 -32.70 -0.51 -5.35
C LYS A 34 -33.44 0.25 -4.25
N GLN A 35 -33.27 -0.18 -3.00
CA GLN A 35 -33.87 0.44 -1.82
C GLN A 35 -32.98 1.51 -1.16
N GLN A 36 -31.81 1.80 -1.73
CA GLN A 36 -30.77 2.69 -1.17
C GLN A 36 -30.37 2.36 0.27
N GLN A 37 -30.46 1.09 0.66
CA GLN A 37 -30.03 0.61 1.97
C GLN A 37 -28.54 0.32 1.96
N LEU A 38 -27.84 0.68 3.03
CA LEU A 38 -26.40 0.47 3.21
C LEU A 38 -25.52 1.10 2.14
N CYS A 39 -26.06 1.96 1.26
CA CYS A 39 -25.28 2.71 0.29
C CYS A 39 -24.45 3.76 1.03
N ASP A 40 -23.15 3.54 1.09
CA ASP A 40 -22.17 4.33 1.86
C ASP A 40 -21.29 5.22 0.96
N VAL A 41 -21.57 5.24 -0.35
CA VAL A 41 -20.93 6.13 -1.32
C VAL A 41 -21.91 6.58 -2.40
N ILE A 42 -21.68 7.76 -2.97
CA ILE A 42 -22.42 8.29 -4.11
C ILE A 42 -21.43 8.57 -5.24
N LEU A 43 -21.62 7.93 -6.39
CA LEU A 43 -20.87 8.22 -7.61
C LEU A 43 -21.48 9.46 -8.28
N ILE A 44 -20.62 10.41 -8.64
CA ILE A 44 -21.00 11.63 -9.35
C ILE A 44 -20.47 11.54 -10.77
N VAL A 45 -21.37 11.55 -11.76
CA VAL A 45 -21.03 11.51 -13.19
C VAL A 45 -21.74 12.67 -13.88
N GLY A 46 -21.02 13.78 -14.04
CA GLY A 46 -21.61 15.06 -14.44
C GLY A 46 -22.68 15.49 -13.43
N ASN A 47 -23.93 15.64 -13.90
CA ASN A 47 -25.06 16.03 -13.06
C ASN A 47 -25.78 14.85 -12.39
N ARG A 48 -25.33 13.61 -12.61
CA ARG A 48 -25.97 12.40 -12.06
C ARG A 48 -25.34 12.02 -10.72
N LYS A 49 -26.17 11.68 -9.74
CA LYS A 49 -25.77 11.10 -8.45
C LYS A 49 -26.30 9.68 -8.37
N ILE A 50 -25.41 8.71 -8.19
CA ILE A 50 -25.74 7.29 -8.18
C ILE A 50 -25.29 6.70 -6.84
N PRO A 51 -26.20 6.37 -5.91
CA PRO A 51 -25.81 5.68 -4.67
C PRO A 51 -25.24 4.30 -4.99
N ALA A 52 -24.25 3.86 -4.23
CA ALA A 52 -23.61 2.55 -4.38
C ALA A 52 -23.02 2.06 -3.05
N HIS A 53 -22.59 0.80 -3.03
CA HIS A 53 -21.88 0.19 -1.91
C HIS A 53 -20.38 0.15 -2.21
N ARG A 54 -19.55 0.73 -1.34
CA ARG A 54 -18.08 0.71 -1.50
C ARG A 54 -17.56 -0.72 -1.59
N LEU A 55 -18.07 -1.62 -0.75
CA LEU A 55 -17.65 -3.03 -0.74
C LEU A 55 -17.89 -3.72 -2.09
N VAL A 56 -19.05 -3.48 -2.73
CA VAL A 56 -19.38 -4.06 -4.05
C VAL A 56 -18.48 -3.47 -5.14
N LEU A 57 -18.23 -2.16 -5.11
CA LEU A 57 -17.33 -1.51 -6.06
C LEU A 57 -15.88 -1.99 -5.89
N SER A 58 -15.41 -2.13 -4.65
CA SER A 58 -14.08 -2.65 -4.34
C SER A 58 -13.90 -4.10 -4.77
N SER A 59 -14.94 -4.95 -4.63
CA SER A 59 -14.81 -6.37 -4.99
C SER A 59 -14.70 -6.62 -6.50
N VAL A 60 -15.11 -5.66 -7.33
CA VAL A 60 -15.08 -5.77 -8.80
C VAL A 60 -14.06 -4.86 -9.46
N SER A 61 -13.35 -4.02 -8.69
CA SER A 61 -12.41 -3.04 -9.22
C SER A 61 -11.28 -2.77 -8.24
N ASP A 62 -10.06 -3.11 -8.65
CA ASP A 62 -8.84 -2.80 -7.89
C ASP A 62 -8.65 -1.30 -7.67
N TYR A 63 -9.14 -0.46 -8.59
CA TYR A 63 -9.16 0.98 -8.42
C TYR A 63 -10.04 1.41 -7.25
N PHE A 64 -11.28 0.93 -7.19
CA PHE A 64 -12.19 1.24 -6.08
C PHE A 64 -11.74 0.58 -4.78
N ALA A 65 -11.17 -0.62 -4.84
CA ALA A 65 -10.53 -1.26 -3.70
C ALA A 65 -9.43 -0.34 -3.15
N ALA A 66 -8.44 0.01 -3.97
CA ALA A 66 -7.39 0.93 -3.58
C ALA A 66 -7.97 2.26 -3.08
N MET A 67 -8.88 2.90 -3.79
CA MET A 67 -9.46 4.18 -3.40
C MET A 67 -10.22 4.14 -2.06
N PHE A 68 -10.92 3.04 -1.77
CA PHE A 68 -11.76 2.93 -0.57
C PHE A 68 -11.06 2.28 0.62
N THR A 69 -10.03 1.47 0.40
CA THR A 69 -9.28 0.79 1.46
C THR A 69 -7.92 1.39 1.71
N SER A 70 -7.40 2.23 0.79
CA SER A 70 -6.22 3.05 1.04
C SER A 70 -6.64 4.25 1.87
N ASP A 71 -6.95 3.98 3.13
CA ASP A 71 -6.97 5.00 4.14
C ASP A 71 -5.53 5.52 4.29
N VAL A 72 -5.40 6.83 4.05
CA VAL A 72 -4.24 7.68 4.35
C VAL A 72 -3.17 7.76 3.26
N TYR A 73 -3.07 8.94 2.64
CA TYR A 73 -1.86 9.39 1.97
C TYR A 73 -0.71 9.42 3.00
N LYS A 74 0.22 8.49 2.89
CA LYS A 74 1.41 8.44 3.75
C LYS A 74 2.50 9.29 3.13
N LEU A 75 3.11 10.16 3.94
CA LEU A 75 4.27 10.93 3.51
C LEU A 75 5.53 10.15 3.86
N PHE A 76 6.33 9.81 2.86
CA PHE A 76 7.61 9.13 3.05
C PHE A 76 8.75 10.15 3.01
N VAL A 77 9.65 10.07 3.98
CA VAL A 77 10.92 10.79 4.03
C VAL A 77 12.02 9.73 3.86
N ILE A 78 12.80 9.84 2.79
CA ILE A 78 13.75 8.79 2.37
C ILE A 78 15.14 9.41 2.25
N GLY A 79 16.08 8.91 3.05
CA GLY A 79 17.47 9.38 3.06
C GLY A 79 17.61 10.82 3.58
N GLY A 80 18.50 11.59 2.97
CA GLY A 80 18.81 12.96 3.35
C GLY A 80 20.10 13.08 4.18
N ARG A 81 20.23 14.18 4.91
CA ARG A 81 21.42 14.50 5.71
C ARG A 81 20.98 15.19 7.01
N ASP A 82 21.51 14.78 8.15
CA ASP A 82 21.19 15.36 9.47
C ASP A 82 22.13 16.52 9.87
N GLY A 83 22.92 17.01 8.93
CA GLY A 83 23.98 18.01 9.16
C GLY A 83 25.36 17.39 9.34
N LEU A 84 25.46 16.14 9.80
CA LEU A 84 26.74 15.45 10.02
C LEU A 84 26.93 14.30 9.03
N LYS A 85 25.95 13.39 8.95
CA LYS A 85 26.01 12.17 8.13
C LYS A 85 24.92 12.14 7.07
N THR A 86 25.25 11.50 5.95
CA THR A 86 24.24 11.06 4.99
C THR A 86 23.41 9.96 5.65
N LEU A 87 22.10 9.95 5.42
CA LEU A 87 21.16 8.98 5.99
C LEU A 87 20.71 7.97 4.92
N ASN A 88 20.45 6.74 5.35
CA ASN A 88 19.71 5.72 4.59
C ASN A 88 18.32 5.43 5.20
N THR A 89 17.97 6.14 6.27
CA THR A 89 16.74 5.93 7.02
C THR A 89 15.52 6.31 6.20
N VAL A 90 14.41 5.62 6.47
CA VAL A 90 13.11 5.92 5.88
C VAL A 90 12.10 6.10 6.98
N GLU A 91 11.36 7.19 6.94
CA GLU A 91 10.28 7.48 7.88
C GLU A 91 8.99 7.73 7.13
N CYS A 92 7.88 7.28 7.71
CA CYS A 92 6.56 7.44 7.16
C CYS A 92 5.68 8.19 8.15
N TYR A 93 5.12 9.31 7.72
CA TYR A 93 4.12 10.06 8.46
C TYR A 93 2.71 9.62 8.08
N ASN A 94 1.93 9.28 9.10
CA ASN A 94 0.50 9.00 8.97
C ASN A 94 -0.31 10.24 9.40
N PRO A 95 -0.92 11.00 8.48
CA PRO A 95 -1.68 12.20 8.83
C PRO A 95 -2.97 11.94 9.62
N LYS A 96 -3.52 10.72 9.58
CA LYS A 96 -4.71 10.36 10.37
C LYS A 96 -4.36 10.22 11.85
N THR A 97 -3.27 9.51 12.15
CA THR A 97 -2.78 9.31 13.53
C THR A 97 -1.86 10.43 13.99
N LYS A 98 -1.37 11.27 13.06
CA LYS A 98 -0.36 12.30 13.26
C LYS A 98 0.96 11.78 13.85
N THR A 99 1.33 10.56 13.49
CA THR A 99 2.54 9.90 14.00
C THR A 99 3.53 9.60 12.88
N TRP A 100 4.81 9.68 13.23
CA TRP A 100 5.92 9.17 12.42
C TRP A 100 6.19 7.71 12.77
N THR A 101 6.58 6.92 11.78
CA THR A 101 6.99 5.53 11.96
C THR A 101 8.25 5.28 11.14
N VAL A 102 9.27 4.73 11.79
CA VAL A 102 10.50 4.31 11.11
C VAL A 102 10.20 3.05 10.31
N LEU A 103 10.61 3.05 9.04
CA LEU A 103 10.49 1.92 8.13
C LEU A 103 11.88 1.29 7.88
N PRO A 104 11.93 0.08 7.33
CA PRO A 104 13.19 -0.52 6.91
C PRO A 104 14.02 0.45 6.03
N PRO A 105 15.30 0.65 6.36
CA PRO A 105 16.15 1.61 5.68
C PRO A 105 16.56 1.11 4.29
N MET A 106 17.03 2.03 3.45
CA MET A 106 17.74 1.68 2.23
C MET A 106 19.08 0.99 2.55
N SER A 107 19.61 0.24 1.60
CA SER A 107 20.93 -0.37 1.70
C SER A 107 22.04 0.67 1.63
N THR A 108 21.84 1.73 0.84
CA THR A 108 22.83 2.80 0.64
C THR A 108 22.37 4.11 1.30
N HIS A 109 23.30 4.82 1.93
CA HIS A 109 23.06 6.19 2.40
C HIS A 109 22.94 7.11 1.20
N ARG A 110 21.93 7.98 1.17
CA ARG A 110 21.66 8.83 0.00
C ARG A 110 21.19 10.21 0.43
N HIS A 111 21.90 11.26 0.04
CA HIS A 111 21.37 12.63 0.00
C HIS A 111 21.40 13.19 -1.42
N GLY A 112 20.58 14.20 -1.70
CA GLY A 112 20.43 14.74 -3.07
C GLY A 112 19.88 13.72 -4.08
N LEU A 113 19.24 12.65 -3.59
CA LEU A 113 18.56 11.66 -4.43
C LEU A 113 17.25 12.21 -5.00
N GLY A 114 16.80 11.61 -6.10
CA GLY A 114 15.43 11.75 -6.58
C GLY A 114 14.56 10.62 -6.06
N VAL A 115 13.29 10.92 -5.79
CA VAL A 115 12.30 9.91 -5.35
C VAL A 115 11.06 10.01 -6.23
N THR A 116 10.56 8.87 -6.69
CA THR A 116 9.26 8.82 -7.40
C THR A 116 8.50 7.55 -7.09
N VAL A 117 7.19 7.57 -7.33
CA VAL A 117 6.32 6.40 -7.27
C VAL A 117 5.97 6.01 -8.70
N LEU A 118 6.26 4.78 -9.08
CA LEU A 118 5.96 4.25 -10.41
C LEU A 118 5.24 2.92 -10.25
N GLU A 119 3.97 2.88 -10.66
CA GLU A 119 3.10 1.69 -10.60
C GLU A 119 2.96 1.07 -9.20
N GLY A 120 3.08 1.89 -8.15
CA GLY A 120 2.93 1.48 -6.74
C GLY A 120 4.23 1.49 -5.93
N PRO A 121 5.31 0.83 -6.37
CA PRO A 121 6.62 0.90 -5.71
C PRO A 121 7.22 2.32 -5.67
N ILE A 122 8.07 2.56 -4.67
CA ILE A 122 8.84 3.81 -4.53
C ILE A 122 10.27 3.56 -5.03
N TYR A 123 10.82 4.48 -5.81
CA TYR A 123 12.17 4.40 -6.35
C TYR A 123 13.03 5.52 -5.79
N ALA A 124 14.18 5.16 -5.20
CA ALA A 124 15.22 6.05 -4.74
C ALA A 124 16.37 6.04 -5.75
N VAL A 125 16.56 7.15 -6.47
CA VAL A 125 17.40 7.24 -7.67
C VAL A 125 18.62 8.12 -7.43
N GLY A 126 19.81 7.54 -7.59
CA GLY A 126 21.07 8.27 -7.50
C GLY A 126 21.32 8.87 -6.11
N GLY A 127 21.87 10.08 -6.11
CA GLY A 127 22.28 10.83 -4.92
C GLY A 127 23.78 10.75 -4.66
N HIS A 128 24.16 11.02 -3.42
CA HIS A 128 25.53 10.93 -2.92
C HIS A 128 25.52 10.24 -1.56
N ASP A 129 26.44 9.28 -1.35
CA ASP A 129 26.51 8.49 -0.11
C ASP A 129 27.31 9.15 1.01
N GLY A 130 28.05 10.21 0.70
CA GLY A 130 29.00 10.86 1.60
C GLY A 130 30.44 10.76 1.10
N TRP A 131 30.67 9.87 0.12
CA TRP A 131 31.97 9.65 -0.52
C TRP A 131 31.91 9.82 -2.04
N SER A 132 30.88 9.32 -2.69
CA SER A 132 30.75 9.27 -4.15
C SER A 132 29.34 9.56 -4.64
N TYR A 133 29.24 10.06 -5.88
CA TYR A 133 27.97 10.15 -6.58
C TYR A 133 27.49 8.75 -6.97
N LEU A 134 26.18 8.53 -6.88
CA LEU A 134 25.56 7.23 -7.11
C LEU A 134 24.86 7.19 -8.46
N ASN A 135 25.02 6.08 -9.17
CA ASN A 135 24.17 5.71 -10.31
C ASN A 135 23.15 4.61 -9.95
N THR A 136 23.25 4.04 -8.75
CA THR A 136 22.38 2.94 -8.31
C THR A 136 20.97 3.44 -8.01
N VAL A 137 20.01 2.55 -8.18
CA VAL A 137 18.60 2.79 -7.88
C VAL A 137 18.11 1.68 -6.95
N GLU A 138 17.41 2.07 -5.89
CA GLU A 138 16.75 1.14 -4.98
C GLU A 138 15.23 1.28 -5.11
N ARG A 139 14.53 0.16 -5.09
CA ARG A 139 13.07 0.07 -5.16
C ARG A 139 12.52 -0.48 -3.85
N TRP A 140 11.59 0.25 -3.25
CA TRP A 140 10.76 -0.18 -2.14
C TRP A 140 9.56 -0.95 -2.67
N ASP A 141 9.43 -2.20 -2.24
CA ASP A 141 8.23 -2.99 -2.46
C ASP A 141 7.29 -2.90 -1.25
N PRO A 142 6.10 -2.28 -1.38
CA PRO A 142 5.16 -2.15 -0.26
C PRO A 142 4.57 -3.48 0.22
N GLN A 143 4.58 -4.54 -0.62
CA GLN A 143 4.06 -5.85 -0.22
C GLN A 143 5.05 -6.60 0.69
N SER A 144 6.31 -6.70 0.26
CA SER A 144 7.36 -7.36 1.05
C SER A 144 7.98 -6.46 2.12
N GLN A 145 7.76 -5.15 2.06
CA GLN A 145 8.37 -4.14 2.94
C GLN A 145 9.91 -4.19 2.91
N GLN A 146 10.49 -4.33 1.72
CA GLN A 146 11.94 -4.40 1.53
C GLN A 146 12.41 -3.47 0.42
N TRP A 147 13.65 -2.98 0.59
CA TRP A 147 14.39 -2.30 -0.47
C TRP A 147 15.24 -3.29 -1.24
N THR A 148 15.23 -3.17 -2.56
CA THR A 148 16.06 -3.98 -3.46
C THR A 148 16.72 -3.12 -4.51
N PHE A 149 17.93 -3.47 -4.93
CA PHE A 149 18.56 -2.81 -6.07
C PHE A 149 17.84 -3.18 -7.37
N VAL A 150 17.67 -2.19 -8.24
CA VAL A 150 17.20 -2.38 -9.62
C VAL A 150 18.26 -1.89 -10.61
N ALA A 151 17.93 -1.83 -11.89
CA ALA A 151 18.85 -1.37 -12.92
C ALA A 151 19.43 0.02 -12.59
N SER A 152 20.76 0.12 -12.60
CA SER A 152 21.48 1.38 -12.38
C SER A 152 21.39 2.31 -13.59
N MET A 153 21.50 3.61 -13.34
CA MET A 153 21.71 4.61 -14.38
C MET A 153 23.09 4.43 -15.04
N SER A 154 23.22 4.89 -16.29
CA SER A 154 24.50 4.89 -17.01
C SER A 154 25.53 5.86 -16.42
N ILE A 155 25.08 6.92 -15.76
CA ILE A 155 25.93 7.98 -15.20
C ILE A 155 25.46 8.27 -13.78
N ALA A 156 26.41 8.41 -12.85
CA ALA A 156 26.14 8.81 -11.48
C ALA A 156 25.64 10.26 -11.41
N ARG A 157 24.59 10.51 -10.62
CA ARG A 157 23.93 11.81 -10.51
C ARG A 157 23.56 12.11 -9.06
N SER A 158 23.74 13.36 -8.65
CA SER A 158 23.22 13.89 -7.38
C SER A 158 22.45 15.19 -7.64
N THR A 159 21.66 15.63 -6.66
CA THR A 159 20.68 16.73 -6.76
C THR A 159 19.71 16.55 -7.93
N VAL A 160 19.27 15.30 -8.14
CA VAL A 160 18.48 14.92 -9.32
C VAL A 160 16.98 15.11 -9.07
N GLY A 161 16.28 15.66 -10.07
CA GLY A 161 14.82 15.64 -10.14
C GLY A 161 14.35 14.39 -10.89
N VAL A 162 13.37 13.68 -10.32
CA VAL A 162 12.79 12.47 -10.92
C VAL A 162 11.28 12.57 -10.87
N ALA A 163 10.61 12.16 -11.94
CA ALA A 163 9.16 12.11 -12.04
C ALA A 163 8.74 10.89 -12.86
N ALA A 164 7.59 10.31 -12.52
CA ALA A 164 6.95 9.28 -13.32
C ALA A 164 5.94 9.91 -14.30
N LEU A 165 5.95 9.49 -15.56
CA LEU A 165 5.05 9.95 -16.61
C LEU A 165 4.69 8.79 -17.54
N ASN A 166 3.39 8.53 -17.71
CA ASN A 166 2.86 7.51 -18.61
C ASN A 166 3.47 6.10 -18.39
N GLY A 167 3.61 5.69 -17.13
CA GLY A 167 4.19 4.39 -16.76
C GLY A 167 5.70 4.29 -16.98
N LYS A 168 6.41 5.42 -17.00
CA LYS A 168 7.87 5.51 -17.14
C LYS A 168 8.46 6.49 -16.14
#